data_AF-A0A384I1M7-F1
#
_entry.id   AF-A0A384I1M7-F1
#
_cell.length_a   1.000
_cell.length_b   1.000
_cell.length_c   1.000
_cell.angle_alpha   90.00
_cell.angle_beta   90.00
_cell.angle_gamma   90.00
#
_symmetry.space_group_name_H-M   'P 1'
#
loop_
_entity.id
_entity.type
_entity.pdbx_description
1 polymer ?
#
loop_
_entity_poly.entity_id
_entity_poly.type
_entity_poly.pdbx_seq_one_letter_code
_entity_poly.pdbx_strand_id
1 'polypeptide(L)'
;MGWWQISTDTLAESRFLVSALAETTACLIALSNGTAAHPGERQWIDAHLPAYRARLADDPIVALLVRSALRPRYLADFVTPTPTGATSLY
;
A
#
# COMPACT_ATOMS: atom_id res chain seq x y z
N MET A 1 0.60 -19.04 7.71
CA MET A 1 0.45 -17.90 8.63
C MET A 1 0.24 -18.47 10.02
N GLY A 2 1.10 -18.11 10.97
CA GLY A 2 1.01 -18.58 12.37
C GLY A 2 -0.21 -17.97 13.09
N TRP A 3 -0.65 -18.61 14.17
CA TRP A 3 -1.69 -18.07 15.02
C TRP A 3 -1.08 -17.08 16.02
N TRP A 4 -1.57 -15.85 16.01
CA TRP A 4 -1.16 -14.80 16.94
C TRP A 4 -2.34 -14.44 17.84
N GLN A 5 -2.19 -14.66 19.14
CA GLN A 5 -3.16 -14.23 20.14
C GLN A 5 -2.75 -12.85 20.68
N ILE A 6 -3.52 -11.82 20.38
CA ILE A 6 -3.32 -10.45 20.87
C ILE A 6 -4.38 -10.19 21.95
N SER A 7 -3.94 -9.90 23.18
CA SER A 7 -4.87 -9.60 24.29
C SER A 7 -5.45 -8.18 24.16
N THR A 8 -6.57 -7.93 24.83
CA THR A 8 -7.18 -6.59 24.89
C THR A 8 -6.23 -5.57 25.53
N ASP A 9 -5.48 -5.98 26.56
CA ASP A 9 -4.54 -5.11 27.26
C ASP A 9 -3.36 -4.76 26.35
N THR A 10 -2.83 -5.75 25.62
CA THR A 10 -1.82 -5.51 24.58
C THR A 10 -2.31 -4.53 23.52
N LEU A 11 -3.56 -4.65 23.08
CA LEU A 11 -4.14 -3.73 22.11
C LEU A 11 -4.33 -2.32 22.69
N ALA A 12 -4.80 -2.22 23.94
CA ALA A 12 -5.05 -0.94 24.62
C ALA A 12 -3.75 -0.18 24.92
N GLU A 13 -2.66 -0.90 25.21
CA GLU A 13 -1.34 -0.31 25.45
C GLU A 13 -0.55 -0.04 24.15
N SER A 14 -1.00 -0.57 23.01
CA SER A 14 -0.33 -0.39 21.73
C SER A 14 -0.42 1.04 21.22
N ARG A 15 0.66 1.50 20.57
CA ARG A 15 0.66 2.74 19.80
C ARG A 15 0.51 2.42 18.32
N PHE A 16 -0.64 2.76 17.76
CA PHE A 16 -0.85 2.65 16.32
C PHE A 16 -0.01 3.71 15.62
N LEU A 17 0.90 3.26 14.75
CA LEU A 17 1.73 4.12 13.92
C LEU A 17 1.28 4.01 12.47
N VAL A 18 1.42 5.12 11.75
CA VAL A 18 1.24 5.14 10.30
C VAL A 18 2.47 4.48 9.67
N SER A 19 2.25 3.40 8.95
CA SER A 19 3.30 2.77 8.16
C SER A 19 3.37 3.44 6.79
N ALA A 20 4.41 4.24 6.54
CA ALA A 20 4.60 4.88 5.24
C ALA A 20 4.56 3.87 4.08
N LEU A 21 5.08 2.66 4.30
CA LEU A 21 4.99 1.57 3.33
C LEU A 21 3.55 1.12 3.09
N ALA A 22 2.76 0.91 4.15
CA ALA A 22 1.37 0.49 4.04
C ALA A 22 0.51 1.56 3.36
N GLU A 23 0.66 2.84 3.75
CA GLU A 23 -0.05 3.95 3.13
C GLU A 23 0.28 4.07 1.63
N THR A 24 1.57 4.01 1.29
CA THR A 24 2.02 4.14 -0.11
C THR A 24 1.47 2.99 -0.97
N THR A 25 1.56 1.76 -0.48
CA THR A 25 1.06 0.59 -1.21
C THR A 25 -0.47 0.57 -1.29
N ALA A 26 -1.18 0.99 -0.24
CA ALA A 26 -2.64 1.14 -0.26
C ALA A 26 -3.09 2.18 -1.29
N CYS A 27 -2.45 3.35 -1.33
CA CYS A 27 -2.69 4.37 -2.36
C CYS A 27 -2.44 3.82 -3.77
N LEU A 28 -1.36 3.07 -3.98
CA LEU A 28 -1.05 2.48 -5.28
C LEU A 28 -2.10 1.43 -5.69
N ILE A 29 -2.56 0.60 -4.76
CA ILE A 29 -3.65 -0.35 -4.98
C ILE A 29 -4.94 0.38 -5.35
N ALA A 30 -5.31 1.42 -4.61
CA ALA A 30 -6.53 2.18 -4.85
C ALA A 30 -6.51 2.84 -6.24
N LEU A 31 -5.38 3.43 -6.65
CA LEU A 31 -5.19 3.99 -7.99
C LEU A 31 -5.20 2.92 -9.08
N SER A 32 -4.60 1.75 -8.82
CA SER A 32 -4.61 0.62 -9.75
C SER A 32 -5.99 0.02 -9.95
N ASN A 33 -6.82 0.01 -8.90
CA ASN A 33 -8.23 -0.38 -9.00
C ASN A 33 -9.03 0.68 -9.78
N GLY A 34 -8.67 1.95 -9.60
CA GLY A 34 -9.26 3.08 -10.32
C GLY A 34 -10.69 3.42 -9.88
N THR A 35 -11.17 2.81 -8.80
CA THR A 35 -12.49 3.04 -8.20
C THR A 35 -12.35 3.10 -6.69
N ALA A 36 -13.10 4.00 -6.06
CA ALA A 36 -13.17 4.12 -4.61
C ALA A 36 -13.87 2.88 -4.01
N ALA A 37 -13.23 2.23 -3.03
CA ALA A 37 -13.82 1.14 -2.27
C ALA A 37 -14.88 1.66 -1.27
N HIS A 38 -14.75 2.91 -0.85
CA HIS A 38 -15.71 3.57 0.03
C HIS A 38 -15.89 5.07 -0.25
N PRO A 39 -16.99 5.69 0.22
CA PRO A 39 -17.30 7.10 -0.07
C PRO A 39 -16.18 8.12 0.18
N GLY A 40 -15.39 7.93 1.24
CA GLY A 40 -14.31 8.85 1.60
C GLY A 40 -13.13 8.89 0.63
N GLU A 41 -12.97 7.88 -0.23
CA GLU A 41 -11.85 7.81 -1.19
C GLU A 41 -12.14 8.55 -2.50
N ARG A 42 -13.41 8.84 -2.81
CA ARG A 42 -13.81 9.35 -4.13
C ARG A 42 -13.06 10.61 -4.53
N GLN A 43 -13.06 11.62 -3.66
CA GLN A 43 -12.38 12.88 -3.93
C GLN A 43 -10.88 12.68 -4.18
N TRP A 44 -10.24 11.80 -3.41
CA TRP A 44 -8.82 11.52 -3.56
C TRP A 44 -8.52 10.76 -4.87
N ILE A 45 -9.33 9.77 -5.21
CA ILE A 45 -9.20 9.03 -6.48
C ILE A 45 -9.41 9.96 -7.67
N ASP A 46 -10.48 10.74 -7.67
CA ASP A 46 -10.80 11.67 -8.76
C ASP A 46 -9.66 12.67 -8.99
N ALA A 47 -9.03 13.14 -7.91
CA ALA A 47 -7.91 14.07 -7.97
C ALA A 47 -6.62 13.44 -8.54
N HIS A 48 -6.29 12.19 -8.20
CA HIS A 48 -4.97 11.60 -8.48
C HIS A 48 -4.95 10.57 -9.61
N LEU A 49 -6.09 9.95 -9.94
CA LEU A 49 -6.19 8.91 -10.96
C LEU A 49 -5.74 9.36 -12.36
N PRO A 50 -6.04 10.60 -12.83
CA PRO A 50 -5.55 11.06 -14.12
C PRO A 50 -4.01 11.08 -14.21
N ALA A 51 -3.34 11.62 -13.18
CA ALA A 51 -1.89 11.70 -13.13
C ALA A 51 -1.23 10.31 -13.04
N TYR A 52 -1.83 9.40 -12.26
CA TYR A 52 -1.39 8.01 -12.21
C TYR A 52 -1.45 7.34 -13.59
N ARG A 53 -2.57 7.49 -14.32
CA ARG A 53 -2.73 6.91 -15.66
C ARG A 53 -1.75 7.50 -16.66
N ALA A 54 -1.52 8.81 -16.64
CA ALA A 54 -0.51 9.45 -17.47
C ALA A 54 0.89 8.88 -17.18
N ARG A 55 1.27 8.76 -15.90
CA ARG A 55 2.56 8.20 -15.49
C ARG A 55 2.81 6.76 -15.99
N LEU A 56 1.75 5.94 -16.07
CA LEU A 56 1.85 4.58 -16.60
C LEU A 56 1.89 4.56 -18.14
N ALA A 57 1.19 5.49 -18.80
CA ALA A 57 1.21 5.60 -20.25
C ALA A 57 2.56 6.09 -20.78
N ASP A 58 3.20 7.01 -20.04
CA ASP A 58 4.49 7.62 -20.42
C ASP A 58 5.69 6.67 -20.22
N ASP A 59 5.53 5.59 -19.45
CA ASP A 59 6.63 4.72 -19.04
C ASP A 59 6.20 3.24 -18.97
N PRO A 60 6.48 2.46 -20.03
CA PRO A 60 6.08 1.06 -20.09
C PRO A 60 6.77 0.19 -19.04
N ILE A 61 7.96 0.58 -18.56
CA ILE A 61 8.68 -0.18 -17.53
C ILE A 61 8.00 -0.02 -16.18
N VAL A 62 7.60 1.20 -15.82
CA VAL A 62 6.84 1.44 -14.59
C VAL A 62 5.46 0.77 -14.66
N ALA A 63 4.79 0.80 -15.81
CA ALA A 63 3.54 0.06 -15.99
C ALA A 63 3.71 -1.45 -15.74
N LEU A 64 4.78 -2.06 -16.28
CA LEU A 64 5.10 -3.47 -16.04
C LEU A 64 5.47 -3.73 -14.59
N LEU A 65 6.20 -2.83 -13.94
CA LEU A 65 6.58 -2.94 -12.54
C LEU A 65 5.33 -2.96 -11.64
N VAL A 66 4.43 -2.00 -11.80
CA VAL A 66 3.19 -1.91 -11.01
C VAL A 66 2.32 -3.15 -11.23
N ARG A 67 2.16 -3.59 -12.48
CA ARG A 67 1.40 -4.81 -12.80
C ARG A 67 2.01 -6.08 -12.19
N SER A 68 3.33 -6.12 -12.08
CA SER A 68 4.05 -7.25 -11.46
C SER A 68 4.01 -7.18 -9.93
N ALA A 69 4.02 -5.98 -9.36
CA ALA A 69 4.00 -5.74 -7.93
C ALA A 69 2.63 -6.02 -7.30
N LEU A 70 1.55 -5.65 -7.99
CA LEU A 70 0.18 -5.75 -7.47
C LEU A 70 -0.52 -6.97 -8.08
N ARG A 71 -0.70 -8.03 -7.28
CA ARG A 71 -1.44 -9.24 -7.69
C ARG A 71 -2.63 -9.47 -6.76
N PRO A 72 -3.68 -10.19 -7.22
CA PRO A 72 -4.81 -10.49 -6.35
C PRO A 72 -4.36 -11.20 -5.07
N ARG A 73 -4.61 -10.58 -3.91
CA ARG A 73 -4.25 -11.07 -2.57
C ARG A 73 -2.74 -11.19 -2.30
N TYR A 74 -1.90 -10.54 -3.09
CA TYR A 74 -0.44 -10.59 -2.92
C TYR A 74 0.25 -9.31 -3.40
N LEU A 75 1.13 -8.77 -2.56
CA LEU A 75 2.11 -7.74 -2.93
C LEU A 75 3.45 -8.42 -3.14
N ALA A 76 4.15 -8.07 -4.22
CA ALA A 76 5.45 -8.67 -4.51
C ALA A 76 6.51 -8.29 -3.46
N ASP A 77 7.37 -9.25 -3.11
CA ASP A 77 8.37 -9.10 -2.05
C ASP A 77 9.31 -7.90 -2.29
N PHE A 78 9.56 -7.51 -3.54
CA PHE A 78 10.40 -6.36 -3.87
C PHE A 78 9.77 -5.00 -3.54
N VAL A 79 8.43 -4.92 -3.39
CA VAL A 79 7.75 -3.71 -2.88
C VAL A 79 7.44 -3.79 -1.40
N THR A 80 7.47 -4.98 -0.80
CA THR A 80 7.34 -5.21 0.64
C THR A 80 8.54 -5.98 1.18
N PRO A 81 9.76 -5.40 1.10
CA PRO A 81 10.95 -6.10 1.52
C PRO A 81 10.87 -6.46 3.00
N THR A 82 11.40 -7.63 3.35
CA THR A 82 11.47 -8.06 4.75
C THR A 82 12.26 -7.02 5.54
N PRO A 83 11.70 -6.47 6.63
CA PRO A 83 12.44 -5.56 7.49
C PRO A 83 13.72 -6.23 7.99
N THR A 84 14.86 -5.57 7.82
CA THR A 84 16.18 -6.12 8.20
C THR A 84 16.44 -6.06 9.71
N GLY A 85 15.49 -5.54 10.49
CA GLY A 85 15.62 -5.36 11.94
C GLY A 85 16.54 -4.19 12.35
N ALA A 86 17.13 -3.48 11.39
CA ALA A 86 17.87 -2.26 11.67
C ALA A 86 16.90 -1.19 12.17
N THR A 87 17.08 -0.74 13.41
CA THR A 87 16.34 0.39 13.97
C THR A 87 16.60 1.61 13.09
N SER A 88 15.55 2.13 12.45
CA SER A 88 15.60 3.45 11.83
C SER A 88 15.92 4.45 12.93
N LEU A 89 17.13 5.00 12.92
CA LEU A 89 17.54 6.08 13.82
C LEU A 89 16.84 7.37 13.37
N TYR A 90 15.59 7.51 13.77
CA TYR A 90 14.86 8.78 13.76
C TYR A 90 14.10 8.91 15.08
#